data_AF-A0A087BE98-F1
#
_entry.id   AF-A0A087BE98-F1
#
_cell.length_a   1.000
_cell.length_b   1.000
_cell.length_c   1.000
_cell.angle_alpha   90.00
_cell.angle_beta   90.00
_cell.angle_gamma   90.00
#
_symmetry.space_group_name_H-M   'P 1'
#
loop_
_entity.id
_entity.type
_entity.pdbx_description
1 polymer ?
#
loop_
_entity_poly.entity_id
_entity_poly.type
_entity_poly.pdbx_seq_one_letter_code
_entity_poly.pdbx_strand_id
1 'polypeptide(L)'
;MSKAEDEETRRGYEWHVRRHARKLADGVGLIMLGVSLSTLGTLLPQHKAEDIDKVIEWIDDVIKHESHELISFSSNQTHPESFLVFIVTLIIGITMLRNEVEDNRDYHEAYPRMNFRYSQEERRAVGREHLAWIIGCVALIVLVHVLIALFTNHVWPSALNTGLSQLALTAGVWGLVYSSVWYGRVNVKVYNFMSLRSMNIYELRKHDEINGIPDYRSVREKNYSDWDANLSHFSIALGVLTAAAFYYLPTLRTSLFWIPMLVILIIGLIIRSFIVHHAINAFEK
;
A
#
# COMPACT_ATOMS: atom_id res chain seq x y z
N MET A 1 -14.04 32.66 3.56
CA MET A 1 -12.65 32.57 3.05
C MET A 1 -12.54 33.43 1.82
N SER A 2 -11.44 34.16 1.70
CA SER A 2 -11.10 34.86 0.46
C SER A 2 -10.63 33.84 -0.58
N LYS A 3 -10.77 34.14 -1.88
CA LYS A 3 -10.26 33.26 -2.96
C LYS A 3 -8.77 32.93 -2.81
N ALA A 4 -7.99 33.83 -2.22
CA ALA A 4 -6.56 33.62 -1.97
C ALA A 4 -6.30 32.57 -0.89
N GLU A 5 -7.10 32.56 0.18
CA GLU A 5 -6.98 31.56 1.26
C GLU A 5 -7.36 30.15 0.78
N ASP A 6 -8.39 30.03 -0.06
CA ASP A 6 -8.78 28.75 -0.66
C ASP A 6 -7.66 28.17 -1.54
N GLU A 7 -6.97 29.04 -2.29
CA GLU A 7 -5.90 28.63 -3.18
C GLU A 7 -4.62 28.24 -2.44
N GLU A 8 -4.27 28.94 -1.36
CA GLU A 8 -3.18 28.56 -0.47
C GLU A 8 -3.45 27.22 0.21
N THR A 9 -4.65 27.02 0.73
CA THR A 9 -5.07 25.75 1.36
C THR A 9 -5.00 24.60 0.36
N ARG A 10 -5.46 24.82 -0.88
CA ARG A 10 -5.37 23.83 -1.96
C ARG A 10 -3.92 23.47 -2.28
N ARG A 11 -3.02 24.45 -2.37
CA ARG A 11 -1.58 24.19 -2.63
C ARG A 11 -0.93 23.39 -1.51
N GLY A 12 -1.23 23.71 -0.25
CA GLY A 12 -0.75 22.96 0.91
C GLY A 12 -1.21 21.50 0.88
N TYR A 13 -2.50 21.28 0.59
CA TYR A 13 -3.07 19.94 0.45
C TYR A 13 -2.49 19.16 -0.73
N GLU A 14 -2.35 19.77 -1.90
CA GLU A 14 -1.75 19.10 -3.06
C GLU A 14 -0.29 18.73 -2.80
N TRP A 15 0.47 19.59 -2.10
CA TRP A 15 1.83 19.25 -1.69
C TRP A 15 1.85 18.04 -0.74
N HIS A 16 0.96 18.03 0.26
CA HIS A 16 0.83 16.92 1.21
C HIS A 16 0.50 15.62 0.47
N VAL A 17 -0.56 15.59 -0.33
CA VAL A 17 -0.99 14.36 -1.04
C VAL A 17 0.08 13.88 -2.02
N ARG A 18 0.82 14.79 -2.66
CA ARG A 18 1.92 14.40 -3.56
C ARG A 18 3.07 13.74 -2.79
N ARG A 19 3.46 14.33 -1.66
CA ARG A 19 4.49 13.78 -0.77
C ARG A 19 4.05 12.42 -0.22
N HIS A 20 2.81 12.32 0.23
CA HIS A 20 2.19 11.09 0.74
C HIS A 20 2.20 9.98 -0.31
N ALA A 21 1.70 10.29 -1.52
CA ALA A 21 1.69 9.35 -2.64
C ALA A 21 3.10 8.83 -2.97
N ARG A 22 4.10 9.72 -2.96
CA ARG A 22 5.48 9.36 -3.28
C ARG A 22 6.11 8.48 -2.20
N LYS A 23 6.00 8.87 -0.93
CA LYS A 23 6.59 8.09 0.17
C LYS A 23 5.92 6.72 0.35
N LEU A 24 4.60 6.63 0.17
CA LEU A 24 3.92 5.33 0.14
C LEU A 24 4.42 4.45 -1.00
N ALA A 25 4.52 5.01 -2.21
CA ALA A 25 5.05 4.28 -3.36
C ALA A 25 6.51 3.85 -3.13
N ASP A 26 7.37 4.75 -2.64
CA ASP A 26 8.78 4.46 -2.36
C ASP A 26 8.92 3.38 -1.28
N GLY A 27 8.13 3.41 -0.21
CA GLY A 27 8.13 2.39 0.83
C GLY A 27 7.73 1.00 0.32
N VAL A 28 6.61 0.91 -0.42
CA VAL A 28 6.17 -0.36 -1.05
C VAL A 28 7.17 -0.83 -2.10
N GLY A 29 7.63 0.08 -2.95
CA GLY A 29 8.59 -0.19 -4.01
C GLY A 29 9.93 -0.69 -3.47
N LEU A 30 10.43 -0.14 -2.36
CA LEU A 30 11.68 -0.57 -1.75
C LEU A 30 11.60 -2.00 -1.20
N ILE A 31 10.47 -2.37 -0.58
CA ILE A 31 10.23 -3.74 -0.09
C ILE A 31 10.25 -4.72 -1.27
N MET A 32 9.52 -4.41 -2.35
CA MET A 32 9.46 -5.27 -3.54
C MET A 32 10.79 -5.31 -4.31
N LEU A 33 11.52 -4.18 -4.33
CA LEU A 33 12.86 -4.10 -4.90
C LEU A 33 13.83 -5.00 -4.13
N GLY A 34 13.71 -5.07 -2.80
CA GLY A 34 14.44 -6.01 -1.96
C GLY A 34 14.29 -7.47 -2.39
N VAL A 35 13.06 -7.90 -2.62
CA VAL A 35 12.75 -9.26 -3.13
C VAL A 35 13.37 -9.48 -4.51
N SER A 36 13.25 -8.48 -5.39
CA SER A 36 13.77 -8.54 -6.76
C SER A 36 15.31 -8.63 -6.79
N LEU A 37 15.97 -7.78 -6.01
CA LEU A 37 17.43 -7.73 -5.89
C LEU A 37 17.98 -8.96 -5.19
N SER A 38 17.30 -9.47 -4.16
CA SER A 38 17.68 -10.73 -3.51
C SER A 38 17.62 -11.90 -4.48
N THR A 39 16.61 -11.95 -5.37
CA THR A 39 16.52 -13.01 -6.38
C THR A 39 17.63 -12.89 -7.42
N LEU A 40 17.92 -11.67 -7.90
CA LEU A 40 19.02 -11.42 -8.84
C LEU A 40 20.40 -11.64 -8.22
N GLY A 41 20.57 -11.38 -6.93
CA GLY A 41 21.81 -11.59 -6.20
C GLY A 41 22.27 -13.05 -6.21
N THR A 42 21.34 -14.01 -6.35
CA THR A 42 21.67 -15.44 -6.52
C THR A 42 22.41 -15.76 -7.82
N LEU A 43 22.49 -14.82 -8.77
CA LEU A 43 23.30 -14.95 -9.98
C LEU A 43 24.79 -14.64 -9.73
N LEU A 44 25.13 -14.00 -8.61
CA LEU A 44 26.50 -13.67 -8.28
C LEU A 44 27.27 -14.95 -7.89
N PRO A 45 28.58 -15.03 -8.20
CA PRO A 45 29.39 -16.18 -7.78
C PRO A 45 29.42 -16.27 -6.25
N GLN A 46 29.13 -17.47 -5.72
CA GLN A 46 29.13 -17.75 -4.28
C GLN A 46 30.46 -17.34 -3.66
N HIS A 47 30.44 -16.26 -2.87
CA HIS A 47 31.56 -15.89 -2.01
C HIS A 47 31.23 -16.40 -0.61
N LYS A 48 31.87 -17.49 -0.20
CA LYS A 48 31.83 -17.95 1.19
C LYS A 48 32.69 -16.99 2.02
N ALA A 49 32.07 -15.98 2.60
CA ALA A 49 32.68 -15.16 3.63
C ALA A 49 32.15 -15.63 4.99
N GLU A 50 33.03 -16.24 5.79
CA GLU A 50 32.72 -16.79 7.12
C GLU A 50 32.04 -15.76 8.05
N ASP A 51 32.34 -14.48 7.86
CA ASP A 51 31.74 -13.38 8.63
C ASP A 51 30.27 -13.14 8.29
N ILE A 52 29.85 -13.37 7.03
CA ILE A 52 28.45 -13.18 6.62
C ILE A 52 27.61 -14.35 7.16
N ASP A 53 28.15 -15.57 7.16
CA ASP A 53 27.47 -16.73 7.73
C ASP A 53 27.17 -16.53 9.23
N LYS A 54 28.13 -15.96 9.98
CA LYS A 54 27.94 -15.60 11.42
C LYS A 54 26.83 -14.56 11.63
N VAL A 55 26.74 -13.56 10.75
CA VAL A 55 25.68 -12.54 10.84
C VAL A 55 24.31 -13.17 10.58
N ILE A 56 24.21 -14.10 9.64
CA ILE A 56 22.95 -14.80 9.35
C ILE A 56 22.57 -15.75 10.46
N GLU A 57 23.51 -16.50 11.01
CA GLU A 57 23.27 -17.37 12.16
C GLU A 57 22.73 -16.55 13.35
N TRP A 58 23.33 -15.38 13.62
CA TRP A 58 22.83 -14.46 14.63
C TRP A 58 21.42 -13.93 14.33
N ILE A 59 21.12 -13.56 13.07
CA ILE A 59 19.76 -13.11 12.67
C ILE A 59 18.74 -14.25 12.81
N ASP A 60 19.10 -15.46 12.40
CA ASP A 60 18.25 -16.65 12.51
C ASP A 60 17.96 -16.98 13.98
N ASP A 61 18.95 -16.87 14.87
CA ASP A 61 18.78 -17.03 16.32
C ASP A 61 17.86 -15.97 16.92
N VAL A 62 18.01 -14.69 16.55
CA VAL A 62 17.12 -13.62 17.00
C VAL A 62 15.70 -13.87 16.51
N ILE A 63 15.51 -14.26 15.25
CA ILE A 63 14.18 -14.52 14.69
C ILE A 63 13.57 -15.76 15.32
N LYS A 64 14.33 -16.84 15.54
CA LYS A 64 13.86 -18.03 16.26
C LYS A 64 13.46 -17.72 17.69
N HIS A 65 14.22 -16.86 18.37
CA HIS A 65 13.91 -16.38 19.71
C HIS A 65 12.57 -15.63 19.73
N GLU A 66 12.39 -14.66 18.82
CA GLU A 66 11.17 -13.83 18.74
C GLU A 66 9.96 -14.59 18.17
N SER A 67 10.18 -15.55 17.27
CA SER A 67 9.13 -16.34 16.62
C SER A 67 8.78 -17.64 17.34
N HIS A 68 9.37 -17.91 18.51
CA HIS A 68 9.19 -19.16 19.26
C HIS A 68 9.35 -20.41 18.36
N GLU A 69 10.48 -20.50 17.64
CA GLU A 69 10.84 -21.60 16.72
C GLU A 69 9.94 -21.80 15.48
N LEU A 70 8.92 -20.96 15.24
CA LEU A 70 8.00 -21.13 14.11
C LEU A 70 8.65 -20.85 12.73
N ILE A 71 9.73 -20.07 12.71
CA ILE A 71 10.42 -19.67 11.49
C ILE A 71 11.85 -20.22 11.56
N SER A 72 12.11 -21.31 10.83
CA SER A 72 13.48 -21.71 10.52
C SER A 72 13.80 -21.22 9.11
N PHE A 73 14.82 -20.37 8.96
CA PHE A 73 15.38 -20.17 7.64
C PHE A 73 16.03 -21.49 7.23
N SER A 74 15.71 -21.98 6.02
CA SER A 74 16.35 -23.19 5.51
C SER A 74 17.87 -23.00 5.61
N SER A 75 18.55 -23.88 6.33
CA SER A 75 20.00 -23.86 6.63
C SER A 75 20.93 -23.90 5.41
N ASN A 76 20.38 -23.70 4.21
CA ASN A 76 21.05 -23.62 2.93
C ASN A 76 20.66 -22.32 2.20
N GLN A 77 20.83 -21.15 2.84
CA GLN A 77 20.90 -19.91 2.06
C GLN A 77 22.24 -19.89 1.33
N THR A 78 22.22 -20.30 0.06
CA THR A 78 23.41 -20.31 -0.82
C THR A 78 24.00 -18.92 -1.10
N HIS A 79 23.25 -17.85 -0.78
CA HIS A 79 23.61 -16.45 -1.02
C HIS A 79 23.25 -15.57 0.18
N PRO A 80 24.07 -15.61 1.24
CA PRO A 80 23.79 -14.89 2.48
C PRO A 80 23.71 -13.36 2.28
N GLU A 81 24.50 -12.81 1.36
CA GLU A 81 24.46 -11.41 0.95
C GLU A 81 23.11 -10.97 0.37
N SER A 82 22.43 -11.86 -0.37
CA SER A 82 21.13 -11.56 -0.99
C SER A 82 20.04 -11.43 0.08
N PHE A 83 20.11 -12.24 1.12
CA PHE A 83 19.20 -12.17 2.26
C PHE A 83 19.38 -10.87 3.05
N LEU A 84 20.61 -10.43 3.29
CA LEU A 84 20.88 -9.15 3.95
C LEU A 84 20.30 -7.97 3.16
N VAL A 85 20.44 -7.98 1.83
CA VAL A 85 19.82 -6.95 0.96
C VAL A 85 18.30 -6.92 1.15
N PHE A 86 17.65 -8.09 1.18
CA PHE A 86 16.21 -8.19 1.43
C PHE A 86 15.82 -7.63 2.81
N ILE A 87 16.51 -8.04 3.88
CA ILE A 87 16.19 -7.59 5.24
C ILE A 87 16.39 -6.08 5.40
N VAL A 88 17.49 -5.53 4.89
CA VAL A 88 17.77 -4.07 4.97
C VAL A 88 16.71 -3.27 4.23
N THR A 89 16.38 -3.65 3.00
CA THR A 89 15.34 -2.96 2.21
C THR A 89 13.95 -3.12 2.82
N LEU A 90 13.64 -4.27 3.42
CA LEU A 90 12.40 -4.51 4.16
C LEU A 90 12.29 -3.58 5.38
N ILE A 91 13.32 -3.49 6.21
CA ILE A 91 13.33 -2.65 7.42
C ILE A 91 13.18 -1.17 7.04
N ILE A 92 13.96 -0.70 6.05
CA ILE A 92 13.88 0.68 5.58
C ILE A 92 12.47 0.95 5.02
N GLY A 93 11.94 0.05 4.20
CA GLY A 93 10.62 0.19 3.59
C GLY A 93 9.50 0.24 4.64
N ILE A 94 9.50 -0.66 5.63
CA ILE A 94 8.53 -0.65 6.73
C ILE A 94 8.64 0.64 7.55
N THR A 95 9.86 1.08 7.84
CA THR A 95 10.09 2.34 8.60
C THR A 95 9.55 3.55 7.84
N MET A 96 9.79 3.62 6.52
CA MET A 96 9.23 4.67 5.68
C MET A 96 7.70 4.65 5.67
N LEU A 97 7.09 3.47 5.54
CA LEU A 97 5.63 3.32 5.56
C LEU A 97 5.03 3.71 6.91
N ARG A 98 5.66 3.31 8.01
CA ARG A 98 5.22 3.67 9.36
C ARG A 98 5.25 5.19 9.56
N ASN A 99 6.38 5.82 9.26
CA ASN A 99 6.54 7.27 9.38
C ASN A 99 5.53 8.00 8.50
N GLU A 100 5.21 7.45 7.32
CA GLU A 100 4.22 8.08 6.44
C GLU A 100 2.78 7.92 6.93
N VAL A 101 2.45 6.80 7.57
CA VAL A 101 1.14 6.62 8.22
C VAL A 101 0.97 7.61 9.38
N GLU A 102 2.03 7.84 10.16
CA GLU A 102 2.06 8.81 11.24
C GLU A 102 1.96 10.25 10.68
N ASP A 103 2.83 10.66 9.74
CA ASP A 103 2.79 11.97 9.06
C ASP A 103 1.40 12.26 8.47
N ASN A 104 0.79 11.27 7.81
CA ASN A 104 -0.54 11.44 7.21
C ASN A 104 -1.63 11.56 8.26
N ARG A 105 -1.56 10.78 9.35
CA ARG A 105 -2.51 10.90 10.46
C ARG A 105 -2.44 12.29 11.09
N ASP A 106 -1.25 12.78 11.37
CA ASP A 106 -1.02 14.09 11.98
C ASP A 106 -1.57 15.21 11.08
N TYR A 107 -1.44 15.07 9.75
CA TYR A 107 -2.04 16.00 8.80
C TYR A 107 -3.58 15.97 8.85
N HIS A 108 -4.19 14.78 8.93
CA HIS A 108 -5.65 14.64 9.08
C HIS A 108 -6.17 15.20 10.41
N GLU A 109 -5.37 15.13 11.49
CA GLU A 109 -5.68 15.75 12.79
C GLU A 109 -5.60 17.28 12.73
N ALA A 110 -4.57 17.82 12.07
CA ALA A 110 -4.38 19.26 11.91
C ALA A 110 -5.40 19.90 10.95
N TYR A 111 -5.77 19.20 9.88
CA TYR A 111 -6.66 19.70 8.83
C TYR A 111 -7.87 18.76 8.62
N PRO A 112 -8.77 18.66 9.60
CA PRO A 112 -9.84 17.67 9.59
C PRO A 112 -10.84 17.83 8.44
N ARG A 113 -11.17 19.07 8.07
CA ARG A 113 -12.09 19.37 6.97
C ARG A 113 -11.54 20.44 6.06
N MET A 114 -11.73 20.22 4.77
CA MET A 114 -11.39 21.13 3.69
C MET A 114 -12.65 21.57 2.95
N ASN A 115 -12.71 22.86 2.66
CA ASN A 115 -13.89 23.50 2.07
C ASN A 115 -13.76 23.78 0.56
N PHE A 116 -12.54 23.82 0.02
CA PHE A 116 -12.33 24.02 -1.42
C PHE A 116 -12.82 22.79 -2.22
N ARG A 117 -13.12 23.02 -3.50
CA ARG A 117 -13.61 21.99 -4.41
C ARG A 117 -12.95 22.12 -5.78
N TYR A 118 -12.55 20.99 -6.34
CA TYR A 118 -12.12 20.90 -7.74
C TYR A 118 -13.32 20.97 -8.68
N SER A 119 -13.13 21.66 -9.80
CA SER A 119 -14.11 21.71 -10.89
C SER A 119 -14.27 20.33 -11.53
N GLN A 120 -15.38 20.13 -12.25
CA GLN A 120 -15.60 18.86 -12.94
C GLN A 120 -14.55 18.61 -14.04
N GLU A 121 -14.06 19.67 -14.67
CA GLU A 121 -13.04 19.59 -15.72
C GLU A 121 -11.69 19.16 -15.15
N GLU A 122 -11.28 19.72 -14.00
CA GLU A 122 -10.06 19.33 -13.29
C GLU A 122 -10.13 17.85 -12.88
N ARG A 123 -11.25 17.40 -12.30
CA ARG A 123 -11.45 15.99 -11.93
C ARG A 123 -11.33 15.06 -13.13
N ARG A 124 -11.90 15.43 -14.27
CA ARG A 124 -11.80 14.64 -15.51
C ARG A 124 -10.37 14.62 -16.05
N ALA A 125 -9.66 15.75 -16.03
CA ALA A 125 -8.26 15.82 -16.47
C ALA A 125 -7.37 14.89 -15.62
N VAL A 126 -7.49 14.99 -14.30
CA VAL A 126 -6.77 14.13 -13.36
C VAL A 126 -7.17 12.66 -13.49
N GLY A 127 -8.46 12.37 -13.78
CA GLY A 127 -8.91 11.01 -14.08
C GLY A 127 -8.27 10.41 -15.34
N ARG A 128 -8.08 11.22 -16.39
CA ARG A 128 -7.36 10.77 -17.61
C ARG A 128 -5.88 10.52 -17.33
N GLU A 129 -5.23 11.39 -16.55
CA GLU A 129 -3.84 11.19 -16.11
C GLU A 129 -3.70 9.89 -15.33
N HIS A 130 -4.59 9.64 -14.36
CA HIS A 130 -4.59 8.43 -13.56
C HIS A 130 -4.77 7.17 -14.41
N LEU A 131 -5.72 7.19 -15.36
CA LEU A 131 -5.94 6.10 -16.30
C LEU A 131 -4.69 5.85 -17.18
N ALA A 132 -4.05 6.90 -17.68
CA ALA A 132 -2.83 6.79 -18.47
C ALA A 132 -1.70 6.13 -17.67
N TRP A 133 -1.56 6.48 -16.38
CA TRP A 133 -0.63 5.81 -15.46
C TRP A 133 -0.95 4.33 -15.27
N ILE A 134 -2.22 3.96 -15.06
CA ILE A 134 -2.62 2.56 -14.92
C ILE A 134 -2.27 1.78 -16.18
N ILE A 135 -2.67 2.30 -17.35
CA ILE A 135 -2.39 1.65 -18.64
C ILE A 135 -0.88 1.53 -18.84
N GLY A 136 -0.11 2.58 -18.57
CA GLY A 136 1.35 2.58 -18.71
C GLY A 136 2.03 1.54 -17.80
N CYS A 137 1.62 1.45 -16.53
CA CYS A 137 2.17 0.47 -15.58
C CYS A 137 1.82 -0.97 -15.97
N VAL A 138 0.57 -1.22 -16.35
CA VAL A 138 0.13 -2.55 -16.81
C VAL A 138 0.82 -2.93 -18.12
N ALA A 139 0.92 -2.00 -19.06
CA ALA A 139 1.62 -2.22 -20.32
C ALA A 139 3.11 -2.54 -20.10
N LEU A 140 3.78 -1.85 -19.16
CA LEU A 140 5.16 -2.15 -18.78
C LEU A 140 5.29 -3.58 -18.24
N ILE A 141 4.43 -3.98 -17.30
CA ILE A 141 4.44 -5.34 -16.73
C ILE A 141 4.24 -6.36 -17.85
N VAL A 142 3.20 -6.20 -18.66
CA VAL A 142 2.87 -7.14 -19.74
C VAL A 142 4.00 -7.21 -20.77
N LEU A 143 4.55 -6.07 -21.19
CA LEU A 143 5.64 -5.99 -22.15
C LEU A 143 6.85 -6.77 -21.65
N VAL A 144 7.27 -6.57 -20.40
CA VAL A 144 8.43 -7.31 -19.85
C VAL A 144 8.14 -8.81 -19.78
N HIS A 145 6.94 -9.23 -19.39
CA HIS A 145 6.58 -10.66 -19.36
C HIS A 145 6.55 -11.28 -20.76
N VAL A 146 6.05 -10.55 -21.76
CA VAL A 146 6.10 -10.97 -23.17
C VAL A 146 7.54 -11.07 -23.66
N LEU A 147 8.39 -10.08 -23.36
CA LEU A 147 9.81 -10.11 -23.72
C LEU A 147 10.52 -11.29 -23.05
N ILE A 148 10.29 -11.52 -21.76
CA ILE A 148 10.82 -12.70 -21.06
C ILE A 148 10.36 -13.96 -21.81
N ALA A 149 9.07 -14.13 -22.09
CA ALA A 149 8.55 -15.31 -22.79
C ALA A 149 9.12 -15.51 -24.21
N LEU A 150 9.41 -14.42 -24.94
CA LEU A 150 9.95 -14.48 -26.30
C LEU A 150 11.46 -14.72 -26.33
N PHE A 151 12.21 -14.19 -25.36
CA PHE A 151 13.68 -14.26 -25.33
C PHE A 151 14.24 -15.37 -24.43
N THR A 152 13.41 -15.98 -23.58
CA THR A 152 13.81 -17.14 -22.79
C THR A 152 13.79 -18.42 -23.62
N ASN A 153 14.77 -18.57 -24.50
CA ASN A 153 15.02 -19.82 -25.23
C ASN A 153 15.65 -20.90 -24.32
N HIS A 154 15.11 -21.16 -23.13
CA HIS A 154 15.63 -22.10 -22.11
C HIS A 154 17.09 -21.89 -21.63
N VAL A 155 17.83 -20.92 -22.18
CA VAL A 155 19.25 -20.66 -21.86
C VAL A 155 19.42 -19.74 -20.64
N TRP A 156 18.45 -18.86 -20.38
CA TRP A 156 18.60 -17.90 -19.28
C TRP A 156 18.40 -18.58 -17.92
N PRO A 157 19.26 -18.28 -16.92
CA PRO A 157 19.06 -18.76 -15.56
C PRO A 157 17.66 -18.41 -15.05
N SER A 158 17.01 -19.36 -14.37
CA SER A 158 15.67 -19.15 -13.81
C SER A 158 15.60 -17.92 -12.90
N ALA A 159 16.65 -17.69 -12.09
CA ALA A 159 16.78 -16.53 -11.22
C ALA A 159 16.80 -15.19 -11.99
N LEU A 160 17.38 -15.14 -13.19
CA LEU A 160 17.34 -13.95 -14.04
C LEU A 160 15.92 -13.66 -14.51
N ASN A 161 15.20 -14.68 -14.97
CA ASN A 161 13.82 -14.54 -15.44
C ASN A 161 12.89 -14.10 -14.31
N THR A 162 13.00 -14.74 -13.15
CA THR A 162 12.22 -14.42 -11.96
C THR A 162 12.56 -13.01 -11.45
N GLY A 163 13.85 -12.66 -11.38
CA GLY A 163 14.28 -11.33 -10.95
C GLY A 163 13.81 -10.20 -11.87
N LEU A 164 13.88 -10.38 -13.19
CA LEU A 164 13.36 -9.42 -14.17
C LEU A 164 11.83 -9.27 -14.09
N SER A 165 11.10 -10.38 -13.92
CA SER A 165 9.65 -10.36 -13.69
C SER A 165 9.30 -9.59 -12.41
N GLN A 166 10.00 -9.85 -11.31
CA GLN A 166 9.81 -9.15 -10.04
C GLN A 166 10.17 -7.66 -10.13
N LEU A 167 11.21 -7.27 -10.86
CA LEU A 167 11.55 -5.86 -11.10
C LEU A 167 10.45 -5.12 -11.88
N ALA A 168 9.90 -5.75 -12.93
CA ALA A 168 8.80 -5.18 -13.68
C ALA A 168 7.55 -5.00 -12.84
N LEU A 169 7.23 -6.00 -12.00
CA LEU A 169 6.14 -5.91 -11.03
C LEU A 169 6.40 -4.79 -10.01
N THR A 170 7.62 -4.68 -9.50
CA THR A 170 8.02 -3.62 -8.55
C THR A 170 7.79 -2.23 -9.16
N ALA A 171 8.30 -1.98 -10.37
CA ALA A 171 8.13 -0.70 -11.06
C ALA A 171 6.66 -0.39 -11.35
N GLY A 172 5.90 -1.38 -11.81
CA GLY A 172 4.48 -1.23 -12.09
C GLY A 172 3.65 -0.96 -10.84
N VAL A 173 3.87 -1.71 -9.75
CA VAL A 173 3.18 -1.50 -8.47
C VAL A 173 3.52 -0.15 -7.87
N TRP A 174 4.79 0.27 -7.90
CA TRP A 174 5.21 1.62 -7.47
C TRP A 174 4.40 2.71 -8.18
N GLY A 175 4.30 2.64 -9.51
CA GLY A 175 3.55 3.61 -10.31
C GLY A 175 2.05 3.58 -10.05
N LEU A 176 1.47 2.39 -9.85
CA LEU A 176 0.06 2.21 -9.50
C LEU A 176 -0.26 2.81 -8.12
N VAL A 177 0.58 2.56 -7.11
CA VAL A 177 0.41 3.14 -5.76
C VAL A 177 0.49 4.66 -5.82
N TYR A 178 1.55 5.21 -6.42
CA TYR A 178 1.72 6.65 -6.56
C TYR A 178 0.52 7.30 -7.26
N SER A 179 0.14 6.79 -8.43
CA SER A 179 -0.94 7.35 -9.23
C SER A 179 -2.30 7.26 -8.51
N SER A 180 -2.59 6.16 -7.81
CA SER A 180 -3.86 5.96 -7.11
C SER A 180 -4.02 6.92 -5.93
N VAL A 181 -2.97 7.07 -5.11
CA VAL A 181 -2.98 8.01 -3.99
C VAL A 181 -3.03 9.45 -4.50
N TRP A 182 -2.25 9.76 -5.55
CA TRP A 182 -2.24 11.09 -6.17
C TRP A 182 -3.58 11.47 -6.80
N TYR A 183 -4.28 10.50 -7.42
CA TYR A 183 -5.63 10.67 -7.93
C TYR A 183 -6.63 11.03 -6.83
N GLY A 184 -6.45 10.49 -5.62
CA GLY A 184 -7.26 10.79 -4.44
C GLY A 184 -7.39 12.28 -4.11
N ARG A 185 -6.40 13.11 -4.50
CA ARG A 185 -6.40 14.56 -4.23
C ARG A 185 -7.70 15.24 -4.66
N VAL A 186 -8.26 14.90 -5.82
CA VAL A 186 -9.43 15.61 -6.34
C VAL A 186 -10.74 15.28 -5.61
N ASN A 187 -10.71 14.24 -4.77
CA ASN A 187 -11.86 13.76 -3.99
C ASN A 187 -11.83 14.32 -2.56
N VAL A 188 -11.91 15.65 -2.42
CA VAL A 188 -11.90 16.34 -1.11
C VAL A 188 -13.02 15.86 -0.18
N LYS A 189 -14.17 15.43 -0.72
CA LYS A 189 -15.25 14.82 0.08
C LYS A 189 -14.83 13.49 0.71
N VAL A 190 -14.05 12.67 -0.01
CA VAL A 190 -13.48 11.43 0.53
C VAL A 190 -12.43 11.74 1.58
N TYR A 191 -11.59 12.76 1.35
CA TYR A 191 -10.64 13.24 2.35
C TYR A 191 -11.34 13.61 3.66
N ASN A 192 -12.33 14.49 3.61
CA ASN A 192 -13.10 14.92 4.79
C ASN A 192 -13.71 13.73 5.55
N PHE A 193 -14.30 12.80 4.81
CA PHE A 193 -14.87 11.57 5.37
C PHE A 193 -13.81 10.70 6.06
N MET A 194 -12.63 10.53 5.46
CA MET A 194 -11.54 9.74 6.03
C MET A 194 -10.86 10.43 7.22
N SER A 195 -10.80 11.77 7.24
CA SER A 195 -10.26 12.53 8.37
C SER A 195 -11.01 12.29 9.68
N LEU A 196 -12.30 11.94 9.63
CA LEU A 196 -13.11 11.64 10.82
C LEU A 196 -12.56 10.46 11.62
N ARG A 197 -11.76 9.58 11.01
CA ARG A 197 -11.07 8.50 11.71
C ARG A 197 -10.13 9.04 12.78
N SER A 198 -9.43 10.14 12.49
CA SER A 198 -8.46 10.75 13.41
C SER A 198 -9.12 11.61 14.50
N MET A 199 -10.42 11.91 14.39
CA MET A 199 -11.14 12.65 15.43
C MET A 199 -11.62 11.75 16.55
N ASN A 200 -11.57 12.28 17.78
CA ASN A 200 -12.18 11.63 18.93
C ASN A 200 -13.71 11.82 18.91
N ILE A 201 -14.46 10.75 19.21
CA ILE A 201 -15.94 10.79 19.32
C ILE A 201 -16.38 11.85 20.35
N TYR A 202 -15.60 12.06 21.41
CA TYR A 202 -15.92 13.06 22.43
C TYR A 202 -15.71 14.51 21.96
N GLU A 203 -14.79 14.74 21.03
CA GLU A 203 -14.56 16.07 20.43
C GLU A 203 -15.66 16.41 19.43
N LEU A 204 -16.06 15.43 18.61
CA LEU A 204 -17.20 15.53 17.71
C LEU A 204 -18.49 15.89 18.47
N ARG A 205 -18.73 15.25 19.61
CA ARG A 205 -19.94 15.49 20.42
C ARG A 205 -20.01 16.89 21.05
N LYS A 206 -18.86 17.55 21.28
CA LYS A 206 -18.82 18.90 21.88
C LYS A 206 -19.15 20.01 20.87
N HIS A 207 -18.93 19.77 19.57
CA HIS A 207 -19.15 20.77 18.53
C HIS A 207 -20.55 20.71 17.89
N ASP A 208 -21.29 19.63 18.13
CA ASP A 208 -22.56 19.33 17.46
C ASP A 208 -23.77 19.36 18.41
N GLU A 209 -23.89 20.40 19.23
CA GLU A 209 -25.14 20.70 19.95
C GLU A 209 -25.98 21.72 19.17
N ILE A 210 -27.08 21.27 18.56
CA ILE A 210 -28.09 22.15 17.96
C ILE A 210 -29.23 22.28 18.97
N ASN A 211 -29.42 23.47 19.54
CA ASN A 211 -30.45 23.75 20.55
C ASN A 211 -30.35 22.88 21.82
N GLY A 212 -29.14 22.49 22.23
CA GLY A 212 -28.91 21.64 23.41
C GLY A 212 -29.28 20.16 23.20
N ILE A 213 -29.56 19.75 21.96
CA ILE A 213 -29.77 18.35 21.57
C ILE A 213 -28.53 17.90 20.79
N PRO A 214 -27.90 16.76 21.15
CA PRO A 214 -26.78 16.23 20.41
C PRO A 214 -27.19 15.88 18.97
N ASP A 215 -26.54 16.49 17.98
CA ASP A 215 -26.65 16.08 16.58
C ASP A 215 -25.77 14.84 16.34
N TYR A 216 -26.41 13.68 16.29
CA TYR A 216 -25.73 12.39 16.06
C TYR A 216 -25.25 12.20 14.61
N ARG A 217 -25.45 13.18 13.73
CA ARG A 217 -25.13 13.07 12.31
C ARG A 217 -23.63 12.88 12.07
N SER A 218 -22.78 13.62 12.76
CA SER A 218 -21.32 13.50 12.66
C SER A 218 -20.80 12.20 13.27
N VAL A 219 -21.40 11.73 14.37
CA VAL A 219 -21.10 10.43 14.98
C VAL A 219 -21.45 9.29 14.03
N ARG A 220 -22.58 9.38 13.32
CA ARG A 220 -22.94 8.41 12.28
C ARG A 220 -21.96 8.44 11.11
N GLU A 221 -21.57 9.63 10.65
CA GLU A 221 -20.57 9.80 9.59
C GLU A 221 -19.24 9.15 9.99
N LYS A 222 -18.77 9.38 11.22
CA LYS A 222 -17.57 8.74 11.78
C LYS A 222 -17.70 7.22 11.84
N ASN A 223 -18.84 6.69 12.30
CA ASN A 223 -19.04 5.23 12.33
C ASN A 223 -18.86 4.61 10.94
N TYR A 224 -19.39 5.23 9.88
CA TYR A 224 -19.16 4.75 8.51
C TYR A 224 -17.68 4.82 8.09
N SER A 225 -16.97 5.88 8.50
CA SER A 225 -15.53 6.02 8.26
C SER A 225 -14.72 4.91 8.96
N ASP A 226 -15.08 4.60 10.20
CA ASP A 226 -14.45 3.51 10.97
C ASP A 226 -14.77 2.13 10.35
N TRP A 227 -15.98 1.92 9.80
CA TRP A 227 -16.32 0.72 9.02
C TRP A 227 -15.48 0.57 7.74
N ASP A 228 -15.26 1.65 6.99
CA ASP A 228 -14.38 1.66 5.81
C ASP A 228 -12.94 1.26 6.18
N ALA A 229 -12.43 1.81 7.28
CA ALA A 229 -11.10 1.51 7.79
C ALA A 229 -10.97 0.05 8.24
N ASN A 230 -11.95 -0.46 8.98
CA ASN A 230 -11.96 -1.85 9.44
C ASN A 230 -12.02 -2.85 8.27
N LEU A 231 -12.80 -2.56 7.25
CA LEU A 231 -12.88 -3.40 6.04
C LEU A 231 -11.54 -3.41 5.27
N SER A 232 -10.82 -2.28 5.29
CA SER A 232 -9.47 -2.18 4.73
C SER A 232 -8.47 -3.03 5.52
N HIS A 233 -8.47 -2.94 6.85
CA HIS A 233 -7.62 -3.77 7.71
C HIS A 233 -7.93 -5.26 7.56
N PHE A 234 -9.21 -5.63 7.47
CA PHE A 234 -9.62 -7.00 7.22
C PHE A 234 -9.08 -7.53 5.89
N SER A 235 -9.13 -6.71 4.83
CA SER A 235 -8.62 -7.09 3.51
C SER A 235 -7.09 -7.27 3.51
N ILE A 236 -6.36 -6.43 4.26
CA ILE A 236 -4.91 -6.58 4.46
C ILE A 236 -4.60 -7.87 5.23
N ALA A 237 -5.27 -8.09 6.37
CA ALA A 237 -5.07 -9.28 7.19
C ALA A 237 -5.36 -10.56 6.38
N LEU A 238 -6.45 -10.55 5.62
CA LEU A 238 -6.82 -11.64 4.73
C LEU A 238 -5.74 -11.90 3.68
N GLY A 239 -5.20 -10.85 3.03
CA GLY A 239 -4.11 -10.98 2.06
C GLY A 239 -2.83 -11.57 2.67
N VAL A 240 -2.46 -11.12 3.89
CA VAL A 240 -1.30 -11.65 4.63
C VAL A 240 -1.51 -13.13 4.97
N LEU A 241 -2.68 -13.49 5.49
CA LEU A 241 -3.02 -14.88 5.83
C LEU A 241 -3.02 -15.78 4.59
N THR A 242 -3.50 -15.27 3.45
CA THR A 242 -3.43 -16.00 2.17
C THR A 242 -2.00 -16.24 1.72
N ALA A 243 -1.15 -15.22 1.76
CA ALA A 243 0.24 -15.36 1.39
C ALA A 243 0.97 -16.36 2.31
N ALA A 244 0.72 -16.27 3.62
CA ALA A 244 1.24 -17.21 4.60
C ALA A 244 0.74 -18.64 4.34
N ALA A 245 -0.56 -18.83 4.10
CA ALA A 245 -1.15 -20.14 3.79
C ALA A 245 -0.53 -20.74 2.53
N PHE A 246 -0.35 -19.97 1.46
CA PHE A 246 0.29 -20.43 0.23
C PHE A 246 1.75 -20.87 0.45
N TYR A 247 2.46 -20.14 1.30
CA TYR A 247 3.85 -20.43 1.63
C TYR A 247 3.98 -21.70 2.50
N TYR A 248 3.25 -21.76 3.61
CA TYR A 248 3.40 -22.81 4.63
C TYR A 248 2.59 -24.08 4.38
N LEU A 249 1.57 -24.05 3.52
CA LEU A 249 0.71 -25.21 3.26
C LEU A 249 0.89 -25.70 1.80
N PRO A 250 1.80 -26.65 1.54
CA PRO A 250 2.05 -27.17 0.19
C PRO A 250 0.80 -27.75 -0.49
N THR A 251 -0.12 -28.32 0.30
CA THR A 251 -1.40 -28.88 -0.17
C THR A 251 -2.31 -27.83 -0.83
N LEU A 252 -2.09 -26.54 -0.54
CA LEU A 252 -2.89 -25.44 -1.08
C LEU A 252 -2.28 -24.83 -2.35
N ARG A 253 -1.09 -25.25 -2.80
CA ARG A 253 -0.40 -24.70 -3.98
C ARG A 253 -1.02 -25.19 -5.30
N THR A 254 -2.27 -24.85 -5.52
CA THR A 254 -3.03 -25.14 -6.75
C THR A 254 -3.27 -23.86 -7.53
N SER A 255 -3.52 -23.98 -8.84
CA SER A 255 -3.83 -22.82 -9.70
C SER A 255 -5.11 -22.09 -9.28
N LEU A 256 -6.05 -22.79 -8.63
CA LEU A 256 -7.36 -22.26 -8.22
C LEU A 256 -7.36 -21.65 -6.81
N PHE A 257 -6.28 -21.81 -6.04
CA PHE A 257 -6.17 -21.31 -4.67
C PHE A 257 -6.51 -19.82 -4.51
N TRP A 258 -6.16 -19.02 -5.51
CA TRP A 258 -6.35 -17.57 -5.49
C TRP A 258 -7.80 -17.14 -5.76
N ILE A 259 -8.65 -18.02 -6.32
CA ILE A 259 -10.00 -17.64 -6.76
C ILE A 259 -10.89 -17.21 -5.58
N PRO A 260 -11.03 -17.97 -4.48
CA PRO A 260 -11.84 -17.54 -3.35
C PRO A 260 -11.36 -16.21 -2.76
N MET A 261 -10.05 -16.00 -2.74
CA MET A 261 -9.44 -14.78 -2.22
C MET A 261 -9.76 -13.57 -3.08
N LEU A 262 -9.66 -13.73 -4.39
CA LEU A 262 -10.02 -12.71 -5.37
C LEU A 262 -11.51 -12.36 -5.28
N VAL A 263 -12.39 -13.35 -5.09
CA VAL A 263 -13.82 -13.13 -4.89
C VAL A 263 -14.09 -12.33 -3.62
N ILE A 264 -13.49 -12.71 -2.48
CA ILE A 264 -13.68 -11.97 -1.21
C ILE A 264 -13.16 -10.53 -1.35
N LEU A 265 -12.01 -10.33 -2.01
CA LEU A 265 -11.44 -9.02 -2.24
C LEU A 265 -12.36 -8.14 -3.12
N ILE A 266 -12.94 -8.69 -4.19
CA ILE A 266 -13.92 -7.98 -5.04
C ILE A 266 -15.16 -7.59 -4.23
N ILE A 267 -15.73 -8.52 -3.45
CA ILE A 267 -16.89 -8.25 -2.61
C ILE A 267 -16.57 -7.15 -1.60
N GLY A 268 -15.41 -7.22 -0.95
CA GLY A 268 -14.92 -6.19 -0.03
C GLY A 268 -14.83 -4.82 -0.68
N LEU A 269 -14.26 -4.72 -1.89
CA LEU A 269 -14.18 -3.46 -2.64
C LEU A 269 -15.56 -2.90 -3.00
N ILE A 270 -16.52 -3.75 -3.37
CA ILE A 270 -17.90 -3.34 -3.67
C ILE A 270 -18.59 -2.79 -2.43
N ILE A 271 -18.52 -3.50 -1.29
CA ILE A 271 -19.10 -3.06 -0.02
C ILE A 271 -18.49 -1.72 0.39
N ARG A 272 -17.17 -1.59 0.29
CA ARG A 272 -16.44 -0.37 0.60
C ARG A 272 -16.92 0.82 -0.25
N SER A 273 -17.02 0.62 -1.56
CA SER A 273 -17.52 1.62 -2.50
C SER A 273 -18.94 2.08 -2.14
N PHE A 274 -19.82 1.15 -1.76
CA PHE A 274 -21.19 1.47 -1.34
C PHE A 274 -21.21 2.30 -0.04
N ILE A 275 -20.41 1.94 0.97
CA ILE A 275 -20.29 2.68 2.23
C ILE A 275 -19.84 4.12 1.97
N VAL A 276 -18.74 4.30 1.24
CA VAL A 276 -18.19 5.63 0.94
C VAL A 276 -19.17 6.47 0.14
N HIS A 277 -19.80 5.90 -0.90
CA HIS A 277 -20.77 6.61 -1.72
C HIS A 277 -22.00 7.03 -0.91
N HIS A 278 -22.53 6.14 -0.08
CA HIS A 278 -23.66 6.45 0.79
C HIS A 278 -23.32 7.55 1.80
N ALA A 279 -22.17 7.44 2.48
CA ALA A 279 -21.74 8.41 3.47
C ALA A 279 -21.54 9.80 2.86
N ILE A 280 -20.84 9.89 1.72
CA ILE A 280 -20.60 11.17 1.05
C ILE A 280 -21.92 11.83 0.64
N ASN A 281 -22.86 11.10 0.06
CA ASN A 281 -24.14 11.67 -0.36
C ASN A 281 -25.04 12.08 0.82
N ALA A 282 -24.95 11.35 1.93
CA ALA A 282 -25.76 11.61 3.12
C ALA A 282 -25.21 12.78 3.97
N PHE A 283 -23.90 12.94 4.05
CA PHE A 283 -23.24 13.84 5.01
C PHE A 283 -22.48 15.01 4.36
N GLU A 284 -21.74 14.78 3.26
CA GLU A 284 -20.97 15.81 2.55
C GLU A 284 -21.80 16.41 1.40
N LYS A 285 -22.75 17.30 1.71
CA LYS A 285 -23.51 18.06 0.69
C LYS A 285 -22.68 19.22 0.15
#